data_AF-A0A520G9J7-F1
#
_entry.id   AF-A0A520G9J7-F1
#
_cell.length_a   1.000
_cell.length_b   1.000
_cell.length_c   1.000
_cell.angle_alpha   90.00
_cell.angle_beta   90.00
_cell.angle_gamma   90.00
#
_symmetry.space_group_name_H-M   'P 1'
#
loop_
_entity.id
_entity.type
_entity.pdbx_description
1 polymer ?
#
loop_
_entity_poly.entity_id
_entity_poly.type
_entity_poly.pdbx_seq_one_letter_code
_entity_poly.pdbx_strand_id
1 'polypeptide(L)'
;MKLALAALVIAVSGCASQPPPPPAVSAVGPSQLAPKSAATCVAQKWATNSGQTVYMQHVFANDTAFDVYVPGQQPPTGSAALVRPATSGPGSMVSYRGDATNVTGPVGQCQ
;
A
#
# COMPACT_ATOMS: atom_id res chain seq x y z
N MET A 1 -51.98 9.42 -45.40
CA MET A 1 -51.46 8.32 -44.56
C MET A 1 -50.09 8.73 -44.02
N LYS A 2 -49.94 8.92 -42.70
CA LYS A 2 -48.62 9.13 -42.10
C LYS A 2 -48.67 8.67 -40.64
N LEU A 3 -48.33 7.40 -40.41
CA LEU A 3 -48.11 6.86 -39.07
C LEU A 3 -46.77 7.38 -38.57
N ALA A 4 -46.79 8.19 -37.51
CA ALA A 4 -45.58 8.57 -36.78
C ALA A 4 -45.27 7.46 -35.76
N LEU A 5 -44.19 6.71 -36.01
CA LEU A 5 -43.66 5.72 -35.07
C LEU A 5 -43.07 6.45 -33.86
N ALA A 6 -43.58 6.15 -32.67
CA ALA A 6 -42.99 6.58 -31.40
C ALA A 6 -41.75 5.72 -31.10
N ALA A 7 -40.57 6.35 -31.08
CA ALA A 7 -39.33 5.70 -30.70
C ALA A 7 -39.27 5.57 -29.16
N LEU A 8 -39.28 4.33 -28.66
CA LEU A 8 -39.12 4.00 -27.25
C LEU A 8 -37.62 4.05 -26.91
N VAL A 9 -37.19 5.07 -26.16
CA VAL A 9 -35.80 5.19 -25.71
C VAL A 9 -35.63 4.36 -24.44
N ILE A 10 -34.97 3.21 -24.56
CA ILE A 10 -34.63 2.34 -23.41
C ILE A 10 -33.35 2.91 -22.79
N ALA A 11 -33.48 3.61 -21.67
CA ALA A 11 -32.33 4.06 -20.88
C ALA A 11 -31.73 2.85 -20.16
N VAL A 12 -30.64 2.30 -20.71
CA VAL A 12 -29.86 1.24 -20.05
C VAL A 12 -28.99 1.91 -18.99
N SER A 13 -29.48 2.01 -17.76
CA SER A 13 -28.68 2.42 -16.61
C SER A 13 -27.71 1.30 -16.26
N GLY A 14 -26.50 1.35 -16.81
CA GLY A 14 -25.39 0.51 -16.36
C GLY A 14 -24.95 0.97 -14.98
N CYS A 15 -25.22 0.19 -13.94
CA CYS A 15 -24.53 0.35 -12.66
C CYS A 15 -23.06 0.06 -12.91
N ALA A 16 -22.23 1.09 -13.06
CA ALA A 16 -20.80 0.94 -12.96
C ALA A 16 -20.53 0.47 -11.53
N SER A 17 -20.23 -0.82 -11.35
CA SER A 17 -19.81 -1.38 -10.08
C SER A 17 -18.68 -0.51 -9.56
N GLN A 18 -18.96 0.27 -8.53
CA GLN A 18 -17.96 1.18 -7.97
C GLN A 18 -16.76 0.33 -7.55
N PRO A 19 -15.53 0.64 -8.01
CA PRO A 19 -14.37 -0.12 -7.60
C PRO A 19 -14.31 -0.17 -6.07
N PRO A 20 -13.91 -1.30 -5.47
CA PRO A 20 -13.71 -1.35 -4.03
C PRO A 20 -12.78 -0.19 -3.62
N PRO A 21 -13.06 0.48 -2.50
CA PRO A 21 -12.23 1.59 -2.04
C PRO A 21 -10.78 1.13 -1.92
N PRO A 22 -9.80 2.00 -2.23
CA PRO A 22 -8.39 1.64 -2.11
C PRO A 22 -8.09 1.18 -0.68
N PRO A 23 -7.17 0.23 -0.48
CA PRO A 23 -6.80 -0.25 0.85
C PRO A 23 -6.41 0.92 1.75
N ALA A 24 -6.94 0.94 2.99
CA ALA A 24 -6.64 2.01 3.94
C ALA A 24 -5.13 2.12 4.18
N VAL A 25 -4.61 3.34 4.11
CA VAL A 25 -3.22 3.66 4.43
C VAL A 25 -3.20 4.48 5.72
N SER A 26 -2.52 3.95 6.73
CA SER A 26 -2.37 4.58 8.05
C SER A 26 -0.92 5.04 8.22
N ALA A 27 -0.73 6.27 8.71
CA ALA A 27 0.61 6.77 9.03
C ALA A 27 1.19 6.03 10.24
N VAL A 28 2.45 5.60 10.15
CA VAL A 28 3.21 5.03 11.28
C VAL A 28 4.10 6.11 11.89
N GLY A 29 4.82 6.86 11.04
CA GLY A 29 5.63 8.00 11.48
C GLY A 29 6.83 8.30 10.57
N PRO A 30 7.54 9.40 10.83
CA PRO A 30 8.82 9.68 10.20
C PRO A 30 9.90 8.74 10.72
N SER A 31 10.91 8.50 9.89
CA SER A 31 12.12 7.77 10.24
C SER A 31 13.36 8.59 9.92
N GLN A 32 14.35 8.55 10.80
CA GLN A 32 15.67 9.16 10.56
C GLN A 32 16.50 8.35 9.56
N LEU A 33 16.11 7.09 9.30
CA LEU A 33 16.76 6.21 8.35
C LEU A 33 16.40 6.60 6.91
N ALA A 34 17.37 6.46 6.01
CA ALA A 34 17.12 6.54 4.57
C ALA A 34 16.10 5.46 4.14
N PRO A 35 15.34 5.68 3.05
CA PRO A 35 14.26 4.76 2.67
C PRO A 35 14.67 3.28 2.58
N LYS A 36 15.84 2.99 1.99
CA LYS A 36 16.34 1.61 1.87
C LYS A 36 16.68 0.98 3.23
N SER A 37 17.28 1.74 4.15
CA SER A 37 17.63 1.22 5.47
C SER A 37 16.40 1.05 6.37
N ALA A 38 15.43 1.97 6.32
CA ALA A 38 14.14 1.81 6.98
C ALA A 38 13.40 0.56 6.46
N ALA A 39 13.31 0.40 5.13
CA ALA A 39 12.67 -0.78 4.53
C ALA A 39 13.37 -2.09 4.92
N THR A 40 14.71 -2.10 4.91
CA THR A 40 15.50 -3.27 5.32
C THR A 40 15.30 -3.61 6.79
N CYS A 41 15.25 -2.60 7.66
CA CYS A 41 14.96 -2.80 9.08
C CYS A 41 13.59 -3.47 9.28
N VAL A 42 12.55 -2.97 8.61
CA VAL A 42 11.19 -3.56 8.69
C VAL A 42 11.20 -5.00 8.21
N ALA A 43 11.81 -5.26 7.05
CA ALA A 43 11.87 -6.59 6.48
C ALA A 43 12.58 -7.59 7.39
N GLN A 44 13.72 -7.19 7.97
CA GLN A 44 14.48 -8.01 8.91
C GLN A 44 13.68 -8.30 10.19
N LYS A 45 13.09 -7.27 10.81
CA LYS A 45 12.29 -7.43 12.03
C LYS A 45 11.11 -8.35 11.81
N TRP A 46 10.39 -8.20 10.70
CA TRP A 46 9.28 -9.08 10.37
C TRP A 46 9.73 -10.50 10.06
N ALA A 47 10.81 -10.70 9.30
CA ALA A 47 11.34 -12.04 9.03
C ALA A 47 11.79 -12.73 10.33
N THR A 48 12.51 -12.01 11.21
CA THR A 48 12.97 -12.55 12.50
C THR A 48 11.82 -12.88 13.45
N ASN A 49 10.81 -12.00 13.57
CA ASN A 49 9.72 -12.20 14.52
C ASN A 49 8.70 -13.25 14.06
N SER A 50 8.50 -13.40 12.75
CA SER A 50 7.50 -14.32 12.20
C SER A 50 8.09 -15.68 11.79
N GLY A 51 9.39 -15.74 11.48
CA GLY A 51 9.99 -16.91 10.83
C GLY A 51 9.50 -17.16 9.40
N GLN A 52 8.76 -16.23 8.81
CA GLN A 52 8.16 -16.34 7.48
C GLN A 52 8.90 -15.46 6.47
N THR A 53 8.73 -15.79 5.19
CA THR A 53 9.26 -14.98 4.09
C THR A 53 8.59 -13.60 4.07
N VAL A 54 9.43 -12.57 3.94
CA VAL A 54 9.02 -11.19 3.76
C VAL A 54 9.48 -10.73 2.39
N TYR A 55 8.56 -10.17 1.61
CA TYR A 55 8.86 -9.62 0.29
C TYR A 55 9.07 -8.11 0.39
N MET A 56 10.12 -7.62 -0.25
CA MET A 56 10.37 -6.19 -0.42
C MET A 56 10.31 -5.86 -1.90
N GLN A 57 9.44 -4.92 -2.27
CA GLN A 57 9.30 -4.42 -3.63
C GLN A 57 9.89 -3.02 -3.73
N HIS A 58 10.73 -2.81 -4.75
CA HIS A 58 11.16 -1.48 -5.16
C HIS A 58 10.01 -0.80 -5.92
N VAL A 59 9.60 0.38 -5.44
CA VAL A 59 8.54 1.16 -6.09
C VAL A 59 9.11 2.19 -7.05
N PHE A 60 10.27 2.75 -6.72
CA PHE A 60 11.04 3.63 -7.61
C PHE A 60 12.42 3.05 -7.87
N ALA A 61 12.92 3.23 -9.11
CA ALA A 61 14.20 2.70 -9.56
C ALA A 61 15.42 3.26 -8.81
N ASN A 62 15.28 4.38 -8.10
CA ASN A 62 16.37 5.05 -7.40
C ASN A 62 16.51 4.64 -5.92
N ASP A 63 15.94 3.49 -5.51
CA ASP A 63 15.97 3.03 -4.12
C ASP A 63 15.40 4.05 -3.11
N THR A 64 14.44 4.87 -3.57
CA THR A 64 13.82 5.93 -2.76
C THR A 64 12.47 5.52 -2.19
N ALA A 65 11.85 4.47 -2.70
CA ALA A 65 10.55 4.00 -2.22
C ALA A 65 10.45 2.48 -2.27
N PHE A 66 9.91 1.93 -1.18
CA PHE A 66 9.76 0.49 -0.98
C PHE A 66 8.41 0.16 -0.41
N ASP A 67 7.88 -0.98 -0.82
CA ASP A 67 6.75 -1.63 -0.17
C ASP A 67 7.28 -2.94 0.43
N VAL A 68 7.28 -3.04 1.75
CA VAL A 68 7.64 -4.25 2.48
C VAL A 68 6.34 -4.94 2.83
N TYR A 69 6.11 -6.15 2.33
CA TYR A 69 4.86 -6.89 2.54
C TYR A 69 4.88 -7.60 3.88
N VAL A 70 3.73 -7.63 4.55
CA VAL A 70 3.53 -8.41 5.78
C VAL A 70 3.96 -9.86 5.56
N PRO A 71 4.56 -10.55 6.54
CA PRO A 71 4.96 -11.94 6.39
C PRO A 71 3.87 -12.83 5.79
N GLY A 72 4.26 -13.64 4.79
CA GLY A 72 3.34 -14.52 4.06
C GLY A 72 2.46 -13.83 3.00
N GLN A 73 2.48 -12.50 2.89
CA GLN A 73 1.83 -11.76 1.80
C GLN A 73 2.77 -11.59 0.62
N GLN A 74 2.23 -11.61 -0.60
CA GLN A 74 3.02 -11.49 -1.84
C GLN A 74 2.64 -10.25 -2.66
N PRO A 75 3.64 -9.54 -3.22
CA PRO A 75 3.39 -8.47 -4.20
C PRO A 75 2.57 -8.94 -5.41
N PRO A 76 1.81 -8.06 -6.08
CA PRO A 76 1.67 -6.61 -5.82
C PRO A 76 0.52 -6.28 -4.85
N THR A 77 -0.18 -7.29 -4.33
CA THR A 77 -1.39 -7.12 -3.51
C THR A 77 -1.13 -7.44 -2.04
N GLY A 78 -1.99 -6.94 -1.15
CA GLY A 78 -1.92 -7.26 0.27
C GLY A 78 -1.26 -6.17 1.12
N SER A 79 -1.22 -6.46 2.42
CA SER A 79 -0.79 -5.51 3.45
C SER A 79 0.72 -5.29 3.40
N ALA A 80 1.14 -4.04 3.55
CA ALA A 80 2.55 -3.68 3.45
C ALA A 80 2.88 -2.42 4.25
N ALA A 81 4.10 -2.35 4.78
CA ALA A 81 4.72 -1.10 5.19
C ALA A 81 5.24 -0.37 3.95
N LEU A 82 4.80 0.86 3.75
CA LEU A 82 5.24 1.73 2.67
C LEU A 82 6.29 2.67 3.24
N VAL A 83 7.48 2.61 2.67
CA VAL A 83 8.60 3.47 3.05
C VAL A 83 8.88 4.41 1.89
N ARG A 84 8.72 5.71 2.13
CA ARG A 84 8.87 6.77 1.13
C ARG A 84 9.87 7.81 1.64
N PRO A 85 10.44 8.68 0.79
CA PRO A 85 11.27 9.78 1.29
C PRO A 85 10.46 10.69 2.19
N ALA A 86 11.10 11.30 3.18
CA ALA A 86 10.45 12.31 3.99
C ALA A 86 9.98 13.48 3.11
N THR A 87 8.82 14.06 3.43
CA THR A 87 8.29 15.24 2.71
C THR A 87 9.15 16.49 2.93
N SER A 88 9.94 16.50 4.01
CA SER A 88 10.89 17.56 4.36
C SER A 88 12.05 16.97 5.16
N GLY A 89 13.28 17.40 4.84
CA GLY A 89 14.49 16.96 5.55
C GLY A 89 14.99 15.58 5.13
N PRO A 90 16.10 15.13 5.75
CA PRO A 90 16.64 13.78 5.52
C PRO A 90 15.75 12.72 6.18
N GLY A 91 15.75 11.50 5.62
CA GLY A 91 15.05 10.34 6.19
C GLY A 91 13.90 9.83 5.34
N SER A 92 12.96 9.12 5.98
CA SER A 92 11.83 8.49 5.31
C SER A 92 10.52 8.68 6.08
N MET A 93 9.39 8.51 5.39
CA MET A 93 8.07 8.41 5.98
C MET A 93 7.61 6.97 5.86
N VAL A 94 7.23 6.40 6.99
CA VAL A 94 6.70 5.04 7.08
C VAL A 94 5.21 5.10 7.29
N SER A 95 4.49 4.40 6.42
CA SER A 95 3.05 4.21 6.50
C SER A 95 2.73 2.74 6.33
N TYR A 96 1.50 2.35 6.60
CA TYR A 96 1.06 0.98 6.53
C TYR A 96 -0.23 0.89 5.74
N ARG A 97 -0.27 0.00 4.75
CA ARG A 97 -1.43 -0.31 3.93
C ARG A 97 -2.06 -1.61 4.43
N GLY A 98 -3.37 -1.60 4.69
CA GLY A 98 -4.15 -2.75 5.16
C GLY A 98 -4.53 -2.66 6.64
N ASP A 99 -5.04 -3.76 7.20
CA ASP A 99 -5.46 -3.81 8.61
C ASP A 99 -4.25 -3.89 9.56
N ALA A 100 -4.14 -2.90 10.44
CA ALA A 100 -2.93 -2.61 11.21
C ALA A 100 -2.78 -3.44 12.50
N THR A 101 -3.70 -4.37 12.80
CA THR A 101 -3.98 -4.76 14.18
C THR A 101 -2.91 -5.55 14.92
N ASN A 102 -1.83 -6.02 14.29
CA ASN A 102 -0.72 -6.67 15.01
C ASN A 102 0.68 -6.51 14.36
N VAL A 103 0.78 -5.83 13.23
CA VAL A 103 2.01 -5.86 12.39
C VAL A 103 2.80 -4.56 12.41
N THR A 104 2.24 -3.48 12.96
CA THR A 104 2.86 -2.15 13.02
C THR A 104 3.90 -1.99 14.13
N GLY A 105 3.85 -2.82 15.18
CA GLY A 105 4.81 -2.77 16.30
C GLY A 105 6.28 -2.87 15.85
N PRO A 106 6.64 -3.87 15.03
CA PRO A 106 7.98 -3.96 14.45
C PRO A 106 8.32 -2.81 13.48
N VAL A 107 7.33 -2.24 12.81
CA VAL A 107 7.51 -1.11 11.88
C VAL A 107 7.88 0.17 12.63
N GLY A 108 7.26 0.41 13.79
CA GLY A 108 7.58 1.55 14.65
C GLY A 108 9.00 1.54 15.22
N GLN A 109 9.66 0.37 15.29
CA GLN A 109 11.05 0.24 15.74
C GLN A 109 12.09 0.62 14.67
N CYS A 110 11.63 0.89 13.44
CA CYS A 110 12.45 1.25 12.30
C CYS A 110 12.27 2.72 11.89
N GLN A 111 11.76 3.53 12.82
CA GLN A 111 11.74 5.00 12.73
C GLN A 111 13.13 5.54 13.09
#